data_AF-B8CGA9-F1
#
_entry.id   AF-B8CGA9-F1
#
_cell.length_a   1.000
_cell.length_b   1.000
_cell.length_c   1.000
_cell.angle_alpha   90.00
_cell.angle_beta   90.00
_cell.angle_gamma   90.00
#
_symmetry.space_group_name_H-M   'P 1'
#
loop_
_entity.id
_entity.type
_entity.pdbx_description
1 polymer ?
#
loop_
_entity_poly.entity_id
_entity_poly.type
_entity_poly.pdbx_seq_one_letter_code
_entity_poly.pdbx_strand_id
1 'polypeptide(L)'
;MSKATTSLAIALLVHNANSQCTTSGTISTFSGKECNRALFEANLVDGCTVADLFDTTTVDADTQIADLCKYDAPVQFVEINGYYQLDKRYFNGGGPLIDSAEPFGVEAGRILRFDANSGGNTLIGWPEYAALVGYNAQELSTEENPELGDHGYPPNFDIVNSCDLNTVMCCFIDDVADTGFAAEDSTTDVCRHDLLNSPKANHIKDGWSVFPNAETSTHCVGFTWEDGADSDLFKGNALYDISLRNTANKGYIKSIPGAPLCGCIEQMPIVEKADCRTATGGDITFTFTHDAETGEVTASNVVDVTYADCAEADLAAHIKATHPTFADAIDMHLVGDGGCAADLTTYLNDEQFLVAGTHATKYKSITEADGWKFVAGEGIRFLPPKIDAEAADAEFRALINAGCKDDGDVDRPCLIRRFCDSCSSETHRDIYYKRLTPIPEFGEAEGQVYFLDLFLNNWNSQPANVLNTDFELYSTYEDAIAGTNGWKKCNYNDAGVGFPRDCGPEWNIGSQWNSYIRDGASANNHGFYVELPSTA
;
A
#
# COMPACT_ATOMS: atom_id res chain seq x y z
N MET A 1 -49.68 8.94 -6.31
CA MET A 1 -50.94 9.09 -7.08
C MET A 1 -50.68 8.62 -8.50
N SER A 2 -51.61 7.79 -9.03
CA SER A 2 -51.66 7.20 -10.38
C SER A 2 -50.66 6.08 -10.66
N LYS A 3 -51.04 4.90 -11.17
CA LYS A 3 -52.27 4.08 -11.15
C LYS A 3 -51.79 2.72 -11.67
N ALA A 4 -52.31 1.64 -11.09
CA ALA A 4 -52.09 0.29 -11.59
C ALA A 4 -52.48 0.17 -13.07
N THR A 5 -51.67 -0.55 -13.83
CA THR A 5 -52.16 -1.29 -15.00
C THR A 5 -51.54 -2.68 -14.95
N THR A 6 -52.40 -3.62 -14.63
CA THR A 6 -52.28 -5.06 -14.80
C THR A 6 -51.80 -5.39 -16.21
N SER A 7 -50.82 -6.28 -16.33
CA SER A 7 -50.65 -7.13 -17.51
C SER A 7 -50.09 -8.47 -17.06
N LEU A 8 -51.01 -9.28 -16.52
CA LEU A 8 -50.90 -10.73 -16.52
C LEU A 8 -50.97 -11.16 -17.99
N ALA A 9 -49.82 -11.36 -18.63
CA ALA A 9 -49.73 -11.99 -19.93
C ALA A 9 -49.37 -13.46 -19.72
N ILE A 10 -50.42 -14.28 -19.76
CA ILE A 10 -50.35 -15.72 -19.97
C ILE A 10 -49.57 -15.97 -21.27
N ALA A 11 -48.33 -16.45 -21.16
CA ALA A 11 -47.63 -17.14 -22.24
C ALA A 11 -47.56 -18.63 -21.90
N LEU A 12 -48.74 -19.25 -21.75
CA LEU A 12 -48.90 -20.70 -21.80
C LEU A 12 -49.13 -21.06 -23.27
N LEU A 13 -48.07 -21.32 -24.03
CA LEU A 13 -48.15 -21.94 -25.36
C LEU A 13 -46.92 -22.84 -25.58
N VAL A 14 -47.05 -24.06 -25.05
CA VAL A 14 -46.52 -25.33 -25.60
C VAL A 14 -45.05 -25.30 -26.02
N HIS A 15 -44.14 -25.39 -25.05
CA HIS A 15 -42.89 -26.13 -25.28
C HIS A 15 -43.24 -27.61 -25.39
N ASN A 16 -42.63 -28.29 -26.37
CA ASN A 16 -42.96 -29.66 -26.73
C ASN A 16 -42.95 -30.58 -25.50
N ALA A 17 -44.08 -31.25 -25.26
CA ALA A 17 -44.19 -32.24 -24.21
C ALA A 17 -43.30 -33.45 -24.54
N ASN A 18 -42.10 -33.47 -23.98
CA ASN A 18 -41.39 -34.71 -23.65
C ASN A 18 -41.14 -34.74 -22.13
N SER A 19 -41.49 -35.87 -21.52
CA SER A 19 -42.18 -35.89 -20.22
C SER A 19 -41.29 -35.96 -18.97
N GLN A 20 -40.02 -35.53 -19.02
CA GLN A 20 -39.14 -35.56 -17.83
C GLN A 20 -38.50 -34.21 -17.46
N CYS A 21 -38.42 -33.24 -18.37
CA CYS A 21 -37.90 -31.91 -18.03
C CYS A 21 -38.90 -30.99 -17.30
N THR A 22 -40.18 -31.39 -17.20
CA THR A 22 -41.24 -30.58 -16.57
C THR A 22 -41.40 -30.82 -15.07
N THR A 23 -40.55 -31.63 -14.45
CA THR A 23 -40.60 -31.95 -13.01
C THR A 23 -39.35 -31.46 -12.32
N SER A 24 -39.49 -30.84 -11.16
CA SER A 24 -38.33 -30.40 -10.38
C SER A 24 -37.48 -31.60 -9.96
N GLY A 25 -36.17 -31.50 -10.13
CA GLY A 25 -35.25 -32.59 -9.81
C GLY A 25 -33.92 -32.52 -10.56
N THR A 26 -33.07 -33.50 -10.29
CA THR A 26 -31.76 -33.63 -10.94
C THR A 26 -31.93 -33.96 -12.42
N ILE A 27 -31.30 -33.14 -13.27
CA ILE A 27 -31.39 -33.24 -14.73
C ILE A 27 -30.06 -33.64 -15.38
N SER A 28 -28.93 -33.39 -14.74
CA SER A 28 -27.62 -33.86 -15.20
C SER A 28 -26.70 -34.08 -14.00
N THR A 29 -25.90 -35.16 -14.05
CA THR A 29 -24.89 -35.44 -13.02
C THR A 29 -23.71 -36.14 -13.66
N PHE A 30 -22.51 -35.64 -13.39
CA PHE A 30 -21.27 -36.22 -13.88
C PHE A 30 -20.13 -35.98 -12.90
N SER A 31 -19.03 -36.71 -13.06
CA SER A 31 -17.84 -36.53 -12.23
C SER A 31 -16.60 -36.32 -13.08
N GLY A 32 -15.73 -35.42 -12.64
CA GLY A 32 -14.48 -35.10 -13.30
C GLY A 32 -13.90 -33.79 -12.77
N LYS A 33 -12.86 -33.29 -13.44
CA LYS A 33 -12.19 -32.02 -13.07
C LYS A 33 -12.71 -30.80 -13.83
N GLU A 34 -13.60 -31.01 -14.79
CA GLU A 34 -14.14 -29.96 -15.63
C GLU A 34 -15.67 -29.94 -15.55
N CYS A 35 -16.24 -28.73 -15.56
CA CYS A 35 -17.65 -28.49 -15.77
C CYS A 35 -17.82 -27.75 -17.09
N ASN A 36 -18.45 -28.38 -18.07
CA ASN A 36 -18.70 -27.79 -19.38
C ASN A 36 -19.98 -28.34 -20.01
N ARG A 37 -20.46 -27.66 -21.06
CA ARG A 37 -21.69 -28.04 -21.77
C ARG A 37 -21.65 -29.46 -22.31
N ALA A 38 -20.53 -29.91 -22.88
CA ALA A 38 -20.45 -31.23 -23.48
C ALA A 38 -20.69 -32.34 -22.44
N LEU A 39 -20.14 -32.19 -21.24
CA LEU A 39 -20.36 -33.10 -20.12
C LEU A 39 -21.80 -32.99 -19.59
N PHE A 40 -22.33 -31.78 -19.47
CA PHE A 40 -23.72 -31.56 -19.07
C PHE A 40 -24.70 -32.26 -20.02
N GLU A 41 -24.57 -32.04 -21.33
CA GLU A 41 -25.43 -32.63 -22.37
C GLU A 41 -25.29 -34.15 -22.45
N ALA A 42 -24.05 -34.66 -22.34
CA ALA A 42 -23.79 -36.10 -22.39
C ALA A 42 -24.41 -36.87 -21.22
N ASN A 43 -24.69 -36.20 -20.10
CA ASN A 43 -25.29 -36.78 -18.90
C ASN A 43 -26.69 -36.24 -18.60
N LEU A 44 -27.30 -35.54 -19.57
CA LEU A 44 -28.65 -35.01 -19.44
C LEU A 44 -29.65 -36.17 -19.43
N VAL A 45 -30.64 -36.11 -18.54
CA VAL A 45 -31.67 -37.15 -18.42
C VAL A 45 -32.43 -37.36 -19.74
N ASP A 46 -32.72 -38.63 -20.06
CA ASP A 46 -33.34 -39.01 -21.32
C ASP A 46 -34.65 -38.23 -21.59
N GLY A 47 -34.70 -37.57 -22.74
CA GLY A 47 -35.88 -36.83 -23.19
C GLY A 47 -35.92 -35.36 -22.80
N CYS A 48 -34.93 -34.87 -22.05
CA CYS A 48 -34.62 -33.45 -21.92
C CYS A 48 -33.72 -32.98 -23.06
N THR A 49 -33.90 -31.74 -23.51
CA THR A 49 -32.95 -31.06 -24.39
C THR A 49 -32.54 -29.71 -23.79
N VAL A 50 -31.38 -29.20 -24.21
CA VAL A 50 -30.90 -27.87 -23.77
C VAL A 50 -31.89 -26.76 -24.12
N ALA A 51 -32.59 -26.89 -25.25
CA ALA A 51 -33.62 -25.94 -25.66
C ALA A 51 -34.89 -25.98 -24.78
N ASP A 52 -35.09 -27.05 -24.00
CA ASP A 52 -36.20 -27.13 -23.04
C ASP A 52 -35.86 -26.44 -21.71
N LEU A 53 -34.57 -26.23 -21.43
CA LEU A 53 -34.07 -25.75 -20.13
C LEU A 53 -33.58 -24.30 -20.15
N PHE A 54 -33.07 -23.84 -21.29
CA PHE A 54 -32.46 -22.52 -21.42
C PHE A 54 -33.13 -21.72 -22.53
N ASP A 55 -33.38 -20.43 -22.28
CA ASP A 55 -33.86 -19.52 -23.32
C ASP A 55 -32.71 -19.21 -24.28
N THR A 56 -32.63 -19.95 -25.38
CA THR A 56 -31.61 -19.76 -26.41
C THR A 56 -31.90 -18.58 -27.34
N THR A 57 -32.96 -17.80 -27.10
CA THR A 57 -33.33 -16.66 -27.96
C THR A 57 -32.67 -15.35 -27.53
N THR A 58 -32.21 -15.26 -26.29
CA THR A 58 -31.65 -14.03 -25.70
C THR A 58 -30.19 -14.18 -25.29
N VAL A 59 -29.79 -15.33 -24.76
CA VAL A 59 -28.41 -15.69 -24.40
C VAL A 59 -28.15 -17.11 -24.91
N ASP A 60 -27.00 -17.37 -25.51
CA ASP A 60 -26.70 -18.74 -25.98
C ASP A 60 -26.56 -19.70 -24.79
N ALA A 61 -26.98 -20.94 -24.99
CA ALA A 61 -26.93 -21.98 -23.95
C ALA A 61 -25.50 -22.28 -23.49
N ASP A 62 -24.50 -22.07 -24.37
CA ASP A 62 -23.08 -22.17 -24.01
C ASP A 62 -22.74 -21.22 -22.86
N THR A 63 -23.15 -19.96 -22.95
CA THR A 63 -22.90 -18.95 -21.92
C THR A 63 -23.66 -19.26 -20.64
N GLN A 64 -24.93 -19.65 -20.74
CA GLN A 64 -25.75 -19.96 -19.55
C GLN A 64 -25.18 -21.14 -18.75
N ILE A 65 -24.76 -22.22 -19.43
CA ILE A 65 -24.16 -23.38 -18.76
C ILE A 65 -22.76 -23.04 -18.23
N ALA A 66 -21.98 -22.24 -18.95
CA ALA A 66 -20.68 -21.78 -18.46
C ALA A 66 -20.82 -20.93 -17.18
N ASP A 67 -21.81 -20.05 -17.11
CA ASP A 67 -22.10 -19.26 -15.91
C ASP A 67 -22.51 -20.15 -14.73
N LEU A 68 -23.36 -21.16 -14.96
CA LEU A 68 -23.69 -22.15 -13.92
C LEU A 68 -22.45 -22.90 -13.44
N CYS A 69 -21.61 -23.36 -14.35
CA CYS A 69 -20.35 -24.04 -14.01
C CYS A 69 -19.38 -23.13 -13.24
N LYS A 70 -19.38 -21.82 -13.53
CA LYS A 70 -18.44 -20.85 -12.95
C LYS A 70 -18.90 -20.30 -11.61
N TYR A 71 -20.18 -19.95 -11.47
CA TYR A 71 -20.68 -19.18 -10.33
C TYR A 71 -21.65 -19.94 -9.42
N ASP A 72 -22.33 -20.97 -9.92
CA ASP A 72 -23.36 -21.67 -9.15
C ASP A 72 -22.88 -23.05 -8.67
N ALA A 73 -22.15 -23.78 -9.54
CA ALA A 73 -21.58 -25.08 -9.20
C ALA A 73 -20.59 -25.00 -8.03
N PRO A 74 -19.54 -24.16 -8.04
CA PRO A 74 -18.66 -23.95 -6.88
C PRO A 74 -19.31 -23.03 -5.85
N VAL A 75 -19.08 -23.32 -4.57
CA VAL A 75 -19.53 -22.44 -3.48
C VAL A 75 -18.76 -21.12 -3.53
N GLN A 76 -19.47 -20.01 -3.57
CA GLN A 76 -18.86 -18.69 -3.64
C GLN A 76 -18.53 -18.14 -2.24
N PHE A 77 -17.48 -17.32 -2.12
CA PHE A 77 -17.13 -16.66 -0.85
C PHE A 77 -18.28 -15.85 -0.24
N VAL A 78 -19.08 -15.21 -1.08
CA VAL A 78 -20.29 -14.45 -0.71
C VAL A 78 -21.30 -15.33 0.02
N GLU A 79 -21.41 -16.62 -0.29
CA GLU A 79 -22.33 -17.55 0.38
C GLU A 79 -21.80 -17.98 1.75
N ILE A 80 -20.48 -18.03 1.92
CA ILE A 80 -19.82 -18.40 3.18
C ILE A 80 -19.89 -17.25 4.19
N ASN A 81 -19.45 -16.06 3.77
CA ASN A 81 -19.33 -14.89 4.64
C ASN A 81 -20.58 -14.00 4.64
N GLY A 82 -21.47 -14.15 3.65
CA GLY A 82 -22.82 -13.60 3.62
C GLY A 82 -23.10 -12.62 2.48
N TYR A 83 -22.18 -11.73 2.14
CA TYR A 83 -22.27 -10.88 0.94
C TYR A 83 -20.91 -10.32 0.51
N TYR A 84 -20.76 -9.95 -0.76
CA TYR A 84 -19.46 -9.61 -1.36
C TYR A 84 -18.76 -8.40 -0.71
N GLN A 85 -19.51 -7.46 -0.12
CA GLN A 85 -18.92 -6.33 0.59
C GLN A 85 -18.31 -6.74 1.94
N LEU A 86 -18.78 -7.82 2.58
CA LEU A 86 -18.10 -8.39 3.74
C LEU A 86 -16.78 -9.01 3.34
N ASP A 87 -16.75 -9.76 2.24
CA ASP A 87 -15.51 -10.34 1.71
C ASP A 87 -14.49 -9.25 1.39
N LYS A 88 -14.92 -8.25 0.63
CA LYS A 88 -14.08 -7.10 0.29
C LYS A 88 -13.51 -6.41 1.53
N ARG A 89 -14.33 -6.14 2.53
CA ARG A 89 -13.88 -5.48 3.77
C ARG A 89 -12.91 -6.37 4.54
N TYR A 90 -13.25 -7.65 4.68
CA TYR A 90 -12.42 -8.64 5.37
C TYR A 90 -11.03 -8.74 4.74
N PHE A 91 -10.96 -8.92 3.41
CA PHE A 91 -9.68 -9.00 2.72
C PHE A 91 -8.90 -7.68 2.73
N ASN A 92 -9.57 -6.54 2.84
CA ASN A 92 -8.92 -5.25 3.06
C ASN A 92 -8.44 -5.04 4.51
N GLY A 93 -8.66 -5.99 5.43
CA GLY A 93 -8.23 -5.89 6.83
C GLY A 93 -9.22 -5.22 7.78
N GLY A 94 -10.50 -5.18 7.42
CA GLY A 94 -11.54 -4.67 8.31
C GLY A 94 -12.90 -5.34 8.15
N GLY A 95 -13.93 -4.69 8.68
CA GLY A 95 -15.30 -5.18 8.64
C GLY A 95 -15.68 -6.03 9.85
N PRO A 96 -16.93 -6.52 9.90
CA PRO A 96 -17.49 -7.05 11.14
C PRO A 96 -16.71 -8.23 11.75
N LEU A 97 -16.02 -9.03 10.94
CA LEU A 97 -15.24 -10.15 11.46
C LEU A 97 -13.95 -9.72 12.19
N ILE A 98 -13.45 -8.51 11.91
CA ILE A 98 -12.17 -8.00 12.43
C ILE A 98 -12.38 -6.96 13.53
N ASP A 99 -13.34 -6.04 13.32
CA ASP A 99 -13.49 -4.80 14.12
C ASP A 99 -14.94 -4.54 14.59
N SER A 100 -15.81 -5.56 14.59
CA SER A 100 -17.17 -5.42 15.16
C SER A 100 -17.15 -5.28 16.69
N ALA A 101 -18.13 -4.55 17.20
CA ALA A 101 -18.46 -4.54 18.63
C ALA A 101 -19.25 -5.79 19.06
N GLU A 102 -19.81 -6.55 18.10
CA GLU A 102 -20.49 -7.81 18.36
C GLU A 102 -19.48 -8.92 18.73
N PRO A 103 -19.87 -9.92 19.53
CA PRO A 103 -18.97 -11.00 19.89
C PRO A 103 -18.47 -11.77 18.65
N PHE A 104 -17.17 -12.05 18.60
CA PHE A 104 -16.53 -12.75 17.47
C PHE A 104 -17.27 -14.01 17.04
N GLY A 105 -17.72 -14.85 17.99
CA GLY A 105 -18.44 -16.09 17.67
C GLY A 105 -19.80 -15.88 16.97
N VAL A 106 -20.41 -14.69 17.10
CA VAL A 106 -21.62 -14.32 16.35
C VAL A 106 -21.26 -14.02 14.89
N GLU A 107 -20.22 -13.23 14.67
CA GLU A 107 -19.77 -12.83 13.33
C GLU A 107 -19.16 -14.00 12.56
N ALA A 108 -18.31 -14.80 13.22
CA ALA A 108 -17.69 -16.00 12.66
C ALA A 108 -18.68 -17.17 12.50
N GLY A 109 -19.86 -17.11 13.14
CA GLY A 109 -20.76 -18.25 13.25
C GLY A 109 -21.24 -18.83 11.91
N ARG A 110 -21.34 -18.02 10.85
CA ARG A 110 -21.68 -18.49 9.49
C ARG A 110 -20.53 -19.28 8.85
N ILE A 111 -19.30 -18.79 9.00
CA ILE A 111 -18.09 -19.44 8.50
C ILE A 111 -17.87 -20.75 9.26
N LEU A 112 -18.02 -20.76 10.58
CA LEU A 112 -17.92 -21.96 11.41
C LEU A 112 -18.96 -23.04 11.04
N ARG A 113 -20.19 -22.63 10.70
CA ARG A 113 -21.22 -23.56 10.22
C ARG A 113 -20.86 -24.13 8.86
N PHE A 114 -20.36 -23.29 7.96
CA PHE A 114 -19.89 -23.76 6.65
C PHE A 114 -18.72 -24.73 6.81
N ASP A 115 -17.69 -24.40 7.59
CA ASP A 115 -16.52 -25.26 7.83
C ASP A 115 -16.93 -26.64 8.35
N ALA A 116 -17.85 -26.67 9.33
CA ALA A 116 -18.30 -27.91 9.96
C ALA A 116 -19.15 -28.83 9.06
N ASN A 117 -19.78 -28.30 8.00
CA ASN A 117 -20.72 -29.07 7.17
C ASN A 117 -20.26 -29.25 5.73
N SER A 118 -19.56 -28.25 5.18
CA SER A 118 -19.25 -28.16 3.76
C SER A 118 -17.80 -27.79 3.46
N GLY A 119 -17.06 -27.18 4.38
CA GLY A 119 -15.72 -26.67 4.13
C GLY A 119 -14.71 -27.72 3.63
N GLY A 120 -14.89 -28.99 3.98
CA GLY A 120 -14.05 -30.11 3.53
C GLY A 120 -14.65 -30.99 2.42
N ASN A 121 -15.86 -30.69 1.91
CA ASN A 121 -16.54 -31.53 0.93
C ASN A 121 -17.13 -30.77 -0.28
N THR A 122 -16.67 -29.54 -0.52
CA THR A 122 -17.08 -28.72 -1.66
C THR A 122 -15.88 -28.02 -2.30
N LEU A 123 -15.99 -27.83 -3.62
CA LEU A 123 -15.20 -26.87 -4.37
C LEU A 123 -15.65 -25.46 -3.96
N ILE A 124 -14.67 -24.61 -3.66
CA ILE A 124 -14.86 -23.19 -3.37
C ILE A 124 -14.28 -22.41 -4.54
N GLY A 125 -15.09 -21.52 -5.12
CA GLY A 125 -14.69 -20.70 -6.24
C GLY A 125 -13.66 -19.63 -5.85
N TRP A 126 -12.92 -19.12 -6.83
CA TRP A 126 -12.17 -17.86 -6.66
C TRP A 126 -13.14 -16.72 -6.33
N PRO A 127 -12.78 -15.74 -5.49
CA PRO A 127 -13.67 -14.62 -5.17
C PRO A 127 -13.88 -13.73 -6.39
N GLU A 128 -14.80 -14.09 -7.27
CA GLU A 128 -15.21 -13.31 -8.44
C GLU A 128 -16.72 -13.10 -8.37
N TYR A 129 -17.17 -11.85 -8.40
CA TYR A 129 -18.56 -11.51 -8.12
C TYR A 129 -19.19 -10.79 -9.32
N ALA A 130 -20.27 -11.36 -9.87
CA ALA A 130 -21.03 -10.74 -10.96
C ALA A 130 -21.47 -9.29 -10.63
N ALA A 131 -21.76 -8.99 -9.36
CA ALA A 131 -22.14 -7.66 -8.90
C ALA A 131 -21.04 -6.59 -9.07
N LEU A 132 -19.77 -6.99 -9.18
CA LEU A 132 -18.64 -6.08 -9.37
C LEU A 132 -18.31 -5.82 -10.84
N VAL A 133 -18.77 -6.65 -11.76
CA VAL A 133 -18.53 -6.50 -13.22
C VAL A 133 -18.93 -5.08 -13.68
N GLY A 134 -20.15 -4.65 -13.38
CA GLY A 134 -20.64 -3.32 -13.74
C GLY A 134 -19.97 -2.15 -12.99
N TYR A 135 -19.47 -2.38 -11.78
CA TYR A 135 -18.75 -1.37 -10.99
C TYR A 135 -17.31 -1.19 -11.50
N ASN A 136 -16.60 -2.29 -11.72
CA ASN A 136 -15.24 -2.33 -12.25
C ASN A 136 -15.22 -1.73 -13.67
N ALA A 137 -16.21 -2.04 -14.50
CA ALA A 137 -16.37 -1.44 -15.83
C ALA A 137 -16.46 0.10 -15.81
N GLN A 138 -16.97 0.73 -14.73
CA GLN A 138 -17.12 2.19 -14.65
C GLN A 138 -15.93 2.91 -14.00
N GLU A 139 -15.29 2.28 -13.02
CA GLU A 139 -14.28 2.92 -12.17
C GLU A 139 -12.84 2.47 -12.48
N LEU A 140 -12.67 1.35 -13.18
CA LEU A 140 -11.36 0.73 -13.43
C LEU A 140 -11.06 0.50 -14.91
N SER A 141 -12.07 0.43 -15.79
CA SER A 141 -11.81 0.34 -17.23
C SER A 141 -11.17 1.64 -17.75
N THR A 142 -10.02 1.51 -18.42
CA THR A 142 -9.32 2.62 -19.08
C THR A 142 -9.10 2.28 -20.56
N GLU A 143 -8.72 3.26 -21.39
CA GLU A 143 -8.33 2.99 -22.79
C GLU A 143 -7.15 2.02 -22.90
N GLU A 144 -6.31 1.91 -21.85
CA GLU A 144 -5.16 1.01 -21.80
C GLU A 144 -5.53 -0.40 -21.33
N ASN A 145 -6.70 -0.58 -20.70
CA ASN A 145 -7.07 -1.85 -20.08
C ASN A 145 -8.59 -2.12 -20.20
N PRO A 146 -9.06 -2.46 -21.42
CA PRO A 146 -10.49 -2.51 -21.75
C PRO A 146 -11.22 -3.73 -21.18
N GLU A 147 -10.51 -4.80 -20.80
CA GLU A 147 -11.08 -6.09 -20.36
C GLU A 147 -11.45 -6.12 -18.87
N LEU A 148 -11.11 -5.07 -18.12
CA LEU A 148 -11.43 -4.92 -16.67
C LEU A 148 -12.93 -4.92 -16.36
N GLY A 149 -13.76 -4.59 -17.34
CA GLY A 149 -15.22 -4.61 -17.21
C GLY A 149 -15.85 -5.99 -17.34
N ASP A 150 -15.09 -7.01 -17.75
CA ASP A 150 -15.59 -8.36 -18.01
C ASP A 150 -15.42 -9.30 -16.79
N HIS A 151 -14.75 -8.82 -15.74
CA HIS A 151 -14.38 -9.60 -14.56
C HIS A 151 -14.84 -8.99 -13.22
N GLY A 152 -15.31 -9.86 -12.33
CA GLY A 152 -15.93 -9.50 -11.05
C GLY A 152 -15.00 -9.52 -9.83
N TYR A 153 -13.68 -9.57 -10.00
CA TYR A 153 -12.74 -9.77 -8.90
C TYR A 153 -12.72 -8.57 -7.92
N PRO A 154 -12.49 -8.81 -6.61
CA PRO A 154 -11.98 -7.79 -5.70
C PRO A 154 -10.60 -7.31 -6.18
N PRO A 155 -10.27 -6.02 -5.93
CA PRO A 155 -8.98 -5.48 -6.36
C PRO A 155 -7.75 -6.25 -5.85
N ASN A 156 -7.84 -6.90 -4.69
CA ASN A 156 -6.70 -7.62 -4.09
C ASN A 156 -6.40 -8.97 -4.76
N PHE A 157 -7.31 -9.45 -5.63
CA PHE A 157 -7.25 -10.78 -6.28
C PHE A 157 -7.57 -10.71 -7.78
N ASP A 158 -7.37 -9.55 -8.38
CA ASP A 158 -7.57 -9.35 -9.81
C ASP A 158 -6.43 -10.02 -10.58
N ILE A 159 -6.66 -11.23 -11.07
CA ILE A 159 -5.64 -12.02 -11.80
C ILE A 159 -5.26 -11.37 -13.14
N VAL A 160 -6.05 -10.42 -13.65
CA VAL A 160 -5.73 -9.74 -14.92
C VAL A 160 -4.67 -8.65 -14.70
N ASN A 161 -4.70 -7.98 -13.54
CA ASN A 161 -3.87 -6.79 -13.26
C ASN A 161 -2.95 -6.94 -12.04
N SER A 162 -3.04 -8.07 -11.36
CA SER A 162 -2.22 -8.45 -10.21
C SER A 162 -2.06 -9.98 -10.21
N CYS A 163 -1.33 -10.52 -9.24
CA CYS A 163 -1.09 -11.96 -9.13
C CYS A 163 -0.19 -12.53 -10.24
N ASP A 164 0.72 -11.74 -10.81
CA ASP A 164 1.68 -12.17 -11.83
C ASP A 164 2.55 -13.35 -11.37
N LEU A 165 2.75 -13.50 -10.06
CA LEU A 165 3.49 -14.59 -9.43
C LEU A 165 2.61 -15.80 -9.08
N ASN A 166 1.34 -15.82 -9.48
CA ASN A 166 0.36 -16.85 -9.14
C ASN A 166 0.40 -17.23 -7.64
N THR A 167 0.48 -16.22 -6.77
CA THR A 167 0.70 -16.40 -5.33
C THR A 167 -0.16 -15.44 -4.54
N VAL A 168 -0.80 -15.97 -3.50
CA VAL A 168 -1.54 -15.18 -2.50
C VAL A 168 -0.94 -15.37 -1.13
N MET A 169 -0.93 -14.29 -0.35
CA MET A 169 -0.53 -14.30 1.04
C MET A 169 -1.58 -13.60 1.91
N CYS A 170 -1.79 -14.12 3.11
CA CYS A 170 -2.52 -13.49 4.19
C CYS A 170 -1.58 -13.22 5.36
N CYS A 171 -1.68 -12.06 5.99
CA CYS A 171 -0.87 -11.72 7.16
C CYS A 171 -1.75 -11.20 8.30
N PHE A 172 -1.61 -11.84 9.46
CA PHE A 172 -2.33 -11.53 10.70
C PHE A 172 -1.36 -11.00 11.74
N ILE A 173 -1.74 -9.95 12.46
CA ILE A 173 -0.89 -9.35 13.50
C ILE A 173 -1.45 -9.54 14.92
N ASP A 174 -2.61 -10.19 15.05
CA ASP A 174 -3.31 -10.34 16.33
C ASP A 174 -4.25 -11.56 16.32
N ASP A 175 -4.76 -11.92 17.49
CA ASP A 175 -5.77 -12.95 17.67
C ASP A 175 -6.90 -12.47 18.62
N VAL A 176 -8.11 -12.99 18.42
CA VAL A 176 -9.29 -12.60 19.22
C VAL A 176 -9.16 -12.93 20.71
N ALA A 177 -8.27 -13.86 21.08
CA ALA A 177 -8.07 -14.28 22.46
C ALA A 177 -6.90 -13.54 23.14
N ASP A 178 -6.13 -12.72 22.42
CA ASP A 178 -4.92 -12.04 22.90
C ASP A 178 -3.94 -13.04 23.53
N THR A 179 -3.79 -14.19 22.87
CA THR A 179 -2.93 -15.31 23.31
C THR A 179 -1.72 -15.54 22.41
N GLY A 180 -1.65 -14.84 21.28
CA GLY A 180 -0.69 -15.07 20.21
C GLY A 180 -1.13 -16.19 19.26
N PHE A 181 -0.25 -16.50 18.30
CA PHE A 181 -0.49 -17.56 17.32
C PHE A 181 -0.19 -18.95 17.89
N ALA A 182 -0.72 -19.99 17.23
CA ALA A 182 -0.57 -21.37 17.65
C ALA A 182 0.90 -21.79 17.51
N ALA A 183 1.34 -22.76 18.32
CA ALA A 183 2.76 -23.11 18.40
C ALA A 183 3.30 -23.76 17.11
N GLU A 184 2.41 -24.34 16.31
CA GLU A 184 2.69 -24.90 14.99
C GLU A 184 2.78 -23.85 13.87
N ASP A 185 2.23 -22.66 14.08
CA ASP A 185 2.21 -21.58 13.10
C ASP A 185 3.43 -20.68 13.31
N SER A 186 4.20 -20.44 12.25
CA SER A 186 5.40 -19.62 12.36
C SER A 186 5.08 -18.13 12.45
N THR A 187 5.96 -17.41 13.15
CA THR A 187 5.94 -15.95 13.21
C THR A 187 7.04 -15.39 12.33
N THR A 188 6.78 -14.23 11.72
CA THR A 188 7.70 -13.51 10.85
C THR A 188 7.80 -12.05 11.26
N ASP A 189 8.93 -11.43 10.94
CA ASP A 189 9.06 -9.98 10.97
C ASP A 189 8.50 -9.40 9.66
N VAL A 190 7.87 -8.23 9.78
CA VAL A 190 7.46 -7.41 8.64
C VAL A 190 8.57 -6.40 8.38
N CYS A 191 9.06 -6.31 7.15
CA CYS A 191 10.14 -5.40 6.81
C CYS A 191 9.58 -4.02 6.46
N ARG A 192 8.75 -3.98 5.41
CA ARG A 192 8.17 -2.75 4.85
C ARG A 192 6.94 -3.06 4.04
N HIS A 193 6.15 -2.03 3.80
CA HIS A 193 5.04 -2.09 2.86
C HIS A 193 5.04 -0.85 1.96
N ASP A 194 4.97 -1.08 0.66
CA ASP A 194 4.75 0.01 -0.30
C ASP A 194 3.24 0.25 -0.43
N LEU A 195 2.78 1.41 0.03
CA LEU A 195 1.36 1.73 0.09
C LEU A 195 0.76 1.91 -1.31
N LEU A 196 1.60 2.18 -2.32
CA LEU A 196 1.20 2.24 -3.73
C LEU A 196 0.67 0.90 -4.25
N ASN A 197 1.07 -0.22 -3.64
CA ASN A 197 0.71 -1.55 -4.13
C ASN A 197 -0.72 -1.96 -3.75
N SER A 198 -1.33 -1.30 -2.75
CA SER A 198 -2.69 -1.65 -2.28
C SER A 198 -3.58 -0.43 -1.98
N PRO A 199 -3.73 0.51 -2.94
CA PRO A 199 -4.46 1.77 -2.76
C PRO A 199 -5.95 1.56 -2.46
N LYS A 200 -6.50 0.40 -2.83
CA LYS A 200 -7.90 0.02 -2.58
C LYS A 200 -8.13 -0.51 -1.17
N ALA A 201 -7.10 -1.01 -0.49
CA ALA A 201 -7.15 -1.45 0.89
C ALA A 201 -6.83 -0.30 1.86
N ASN A 202 -5.77 0.46 1.57
CA ASN A 202 -5.27 1.50 2.48
C ASN A 202 -5.79 2.92 2.21
N HIS A 203 -6.42 3.15 1.04
CA HIS A 203 -6.93 4.47 0.62
C HIS A 203 -5.84 5.57 0.52
N ILE A 204 -4.60 5.17 0.28
CA ILE A 204 -3.43 6.04 0.14
C ILE A 204 -2.97 6.02 -1.30
N LYS A 205 -2.72 7.21 -1.87
CA LYS A 205 -2.30 7.34 -3.28
C LYS A 205 -0.84 6.99 -3.48
N ASP A 206 0.01 7.34 -2.53
CA ASP A 206 1.47 7.19 -2.59
C ASP A 206 2.04 7.24 -1.17
N GLY A 207 3.07 6.45 -0.89
CA GLY A 207 3.75 6.37 0.39
C GLY A 207 4.28 4.98 0.69
N TRP A 208 5.04 4.87 1.77
CA TRP A 208 5.60 3.61 2.24
C TRP A 208 5.64 3.58 3.77
N SER A 209 5.62 2.38 4.34
CA SER A 209 5.84 2.15 5.76
C SER A 209 7.01 1.19 5.95
N VAL A 210 7.84 1.47 6.93
CA VAL A 210 8.94 0.59 7.36
C VAL A 210 8.72 0.18 8.80
N PHE A 211 9.07 -1.06 9.12
CA PHE A 211 8.85 -1.66 10.43
C PHE A 211 10.18 -2.15 11.02
N PRO A 212 11.09 -1.22 11.39
CA PRO A 212 12.40 -1.60 11.91
C PRO A 212 12.27 -2.25 13.30
N ASN A 213 12.81 -3.46 13.46
CA ASN A 213 12.75 -4.24 14.71
C ASN A 213 11.30 -4.48 15.19
N ALA A 214 10.39 -4.87 14.29
CA ALA A 214 8.99 -5.09 14.62
C ALA A 214 8.84 -6.03 15.84
N GLU A 215 8.39 -5.49 16.99
CA GLU A 215 8.20 -6.28 18.22
C GLU A 215 6.87 -7.05 18.24
N THR A 216 6.00 -6.83 17.25
CA THR A 216 4.69 -7.49 17.15
C THR A 216 4.82 -8.78 16.36
N SER A 217 4.54 -9.89 17.03
CA SER A 217 4.39 -11.20 16.38
C SER A 217 3.42 -11.08 15.22
N THR A 218 3.87 -11.42 14.01
CA THR A 218 3.03 -11.46 12.80
C THR A 218 3.05 -12.88 12.25
N HIS A 219 1.89 -13.42 11.87
CA HIS A 219 1.78 -14.70 11.18
C HIS A 219 1.36 -14.44 9.73
N CYS A 220 2.24 -14.79 8.80
CA CYS A 220 1.93 -14.76 7.37
C CYS A 220 1.87 -16.17 6.82
N VAL A 221 0.88 -16.42 5.97
CA VAL A 221 0.64 -17.72 5.35
C VAL A 221 0.12 -17.54 3.94
N GLY A 222 0.56 -18.37 3.01
CA GLY A 222 0.17 -18.27 1.60
C GLY A 222 0.09 -19.59 0.87
N PHE A 223 -0.25 -19.50 -0.41
CA PHE A 223 -0.23 -20.61 -1.36
C PHE A 223 0.09 -20.08 -2.76
N THR A 224 0.43 -21.01 -3.67
CA THR A 224 0.69 -20.72 -5.08
C THR A 224 -0.01 -21.76 -5.98
N TRP A 225 -0.23 -21.44 -7.26
CA TRP A 225 -0.89 -22.34 -8.20
C TRP A 225 -0.25 -22.35 -9.60
N GLU A 226 -0.41 -23.47 -10.30
CA GLU A 226 -0.01 -23.63 -11.70
C GLU A 226 -1.25 -23.65 -12.58
N ASP A 227 -1.32 -22.77 -13.58
CA ASP A 227 -2.48 -22.65 -14.46
C ASP A 227 -2.83 -23.98 -15.14
N GLY A 228 -4.10 -24.38 -15.04
CA GLY A 228 -4.60 -25.65 -15.57
C GLY A 228 -4.17 -26.90 -14.79
N ALA A 229 -3.46 -26.76 -13.67
CA ALA A 229 -3.17 -27.85 -12.75
C ALA A 229 -4.25 -27.97 -11.66
N ASP A 230 -4.15 -29.00 -10.82
CA ASP A 230 -5.07 -29.20 -9.70
C ASP A 230 -5.01 -28.05 -8.68
N SER A 231 -3.83 -27.43 -8.52
CA SER A 231 -3.65 -26.27 -7.65
C SER A 231 -4.46 -25.06 -8.11
N ASP A 232 -4.64 -24.88 -9.43
CA ASP A 232 -5.48 -23.83 -10.00
C ASP A 232 -6.98 -24.15 -9.83
N LEU A 233 -7.38 -25.43 -9.95
CA LEU A 233 -8.75 -25.86 -9.67
C LEU A 233 -9.15 -25.62 -8.20
N PHE A 234 -8.26 -25.93 -7.25
CA PHE A 234 -8.53 -25.81 -5.81
C PHE A 234 -8.02 -24.51 -5.18
N LYS A 235 -7.59 -23.52 -5.95
CA LYS A 235 -7.05 -22.25 -5.40
C LYS A 235 -8.05 -21.46 -4.55
N GLY A 236 -9.35 -21.53 -4.87
CA GLY A 236 -10.39 -20.92 -4.04
C GLY A 236 -10.52 -21.61 -2.67
N ASN A 237 -10.37 -22.92 -2.62
CA ASN A 237 -10.26 -23.68 -1.37
C ASN A 237 -8.99 -23.31 -0.60
N ALA A 238 -7.84 -23.20 -1.27
CA ALA A 238 -6.59 -22.78 -0.62
C ALA A 238 -6.72 -21.38 -0.02
N LEU A 239 -7.32 -20.43 -0.74
CA LEU A 239 -7.63 -19.10 -0.23
C LEU A 239 -8.55 -19.16 0.99
N TYR A 240 -9.60 -19.99 0.96
CA TYR A 240 -10.49 -20.17 2.10
C TYR A 240 -9.74 -20.65 3.34
N ASP A 241 -8.83 -21.63 3.19
CA ASP A 241 -8.02 -22.19 4.28
C ASP A 241 -7.14 -21.13 4.95
N ILE A 242 -6.37 -20.38 4.16
CA ILE A 242 -5.43 -19.41 4.70
C ILE A 242 -6.09 -18.13 5.24
N SER A 243 -7.34 -17.86 4.83
CA SER A 243 -8.06 -16.64 5.15
C SER A 243 -9.20 -16.87 6.15
N LEU A 244 -10.45 -16.93 5.69
CA LEU A 244 -11.66 -16.99 6.52
C LEU A 244 -11.62 -18.16 7.50
N ARG A 245 -11.05 -19.30 7.11
CA ARG A 245 -10.94 -20.48 7.97
C ARG A 245 -9.95 -20.28 9.10
N ASN A 246 -8.79 -19.67 8.84
CA ASN A 246 -7.85 -19.27 9.89
C ASN A 246 -8.49 -18.28 10.87
N THR A 247 -9.16 -17.23 10.38
CA THR A 247 -9.86 -16.30 11.27
C THR A 247 -10.93 -17.02 12.07
N ALA A 248 -11.82 -17.79 11.44
CA ALA A 248 -12.94 -18.43 12.13
C ALA A 248 -12.49 -19.48 13.17
N ASN A 249 -11.52 -20.34 12.81
CA ASN A 249 -11.12 -21.47 13.64
C ASN A 249 -10.00 -21.15 14.63
N LYS A 250 -9.02 -20.32 14.22
CA LYS A 250 -7.87 -19.95 15.05
C LYS A 250 -8.03 -18.58 15.70
N GLY A 251 -8.97 -17.76 15.24
CA GLY A 251 -9.21 -16.43 15.78
C GLY A 251 -8.24 -15.36 15.28
N TYR A 252 -7.48 -15.63 14.21
CA TYR A 252 -6.46 -14.71 13.71
C TYR A 252 -7.10 -13.52 12.99
N ILE A 253 -6.70 -12.31 13.36
CA ILE A 253 -7.34 -11.07 12.93
C ILE A 253 -6.32 -9.95 12.74
N LYS A 254 -6.81 -8.84 12.17
CA LYS A 254 -6.11 -7.58 11.87
C LYS A 254 -4.98 -7.73 10.86
N SER A 255 -4.97 -6.82 9.88
CA SER A 255 -3.90 -6.75 8.90
C SER A 255 -2.74 -5.88 9.39
N ILE A 256 -1.61 -6.02 8.71
CA ILE A 256 -0.48 -5.09 8.85
C ILE A 256 -0.95 -3.67 8.49
N PRO A 257 -0.60 -2.63 9.27
CA PRO A 257 -1.04 -1.27 8.99
C PRO A 257 -0.68 -0.79 7.58
N GLY A 258 -1.70 -0.37 6.83
CA GLY A 258 -1.55 0.11 5.45
C GLY A 258 -1.54 -1.01 4.39
N ALA A 259 -1.72 -2.26 4.80
CA ALA A 259 -1.78 -3.42 3.92
C ALA A 259 -3.15 -4.13 3.99
N PRO A 260 -3.56 -4.84 2.92
CA PRO A 260 -4.68 -5.76 2.98
C PRO A 260 -4.38 -6.91 3.94
N LEU A 261 -5.43 -7.56 4.46
CA LEU A 261 -5.29 -8.79 5.25
C LEU A 261 -4.86 -9.96 4.39
N CYS A 262 -5.44 -10.05 3.20
CA CYS A 262 -5.05 -11.03 2.19
C CYS A 262 -5.11 -10.38 0.81
N GLY A 263 -4.16 -10.76 -0.04
CA GLY A 263 -4.08 -10.33 -1.41
C GLY A 263 -3.03 -11.11 -2.17
N CYS A 264 -3.00 -10.92 -3.48
CA CYS A 264 -1.88 -11.37 -4.28
C CYS A 264 -0.58 -10.75 -3.76
N ILE A 265 0.50 -11.53 -3.78
CA ILE A 265 1.71 -11.22 -3.01
C ILE A 265 2.33 -9.87 -3.38
N GLU A 266 2.10 -9.38 -4.60
CA GLU A 266 2.53 -8.08 -5.08
C GLU A 266 1.89 -6.92 -4.32
N GLN A 267 0.69 -7.14 -3.77
CA GLN A 267 -0.06 -6.17 -2.98
C GLN A 267 0.21 -6.28 -1.47
N MET A 268 0.92 -7.33 -1.05
CA MET A 268 1.19 -7.64 0.34
C MET A 268 2.54 -7.04 0.80
N PRO A 269 2.74 -6.84 2.11
CA PRO A 269 4.00 -6.37 2.66
C PRO A 269 5.14 -7.36 2.42
N ILE A 270 6.35 -6.83 2.43
CA ILE A 270 7.58 -7.63 2.39
C ILE A 270 7.86 -8.11 3.81
N VAL A 271 8.04 -9.42 3.95
CA VAL A 271 8.25 -10.10 5.23
C VAL A 271 9.44 -11.05 5.12
N GLU A 272 9.95 -11.53 6.26
CA GLU A 272 11.05 -12.50 6.25
C GLU A 272 10.61 -13.84 5.67
N LYS A 273 9.47 -14.37 6.12
CA LYS A 273 8.94 -15.66 5.67
C LYS A 273 7.42 -15.73 5.83
N ALA A 274 6.84 -16.75 5.20
CA ALA A 274 5.44 -17.09 5.36
C ALA A 274 5.28 -18.61 5.35
N ASP A 275 4.35 -19.12 6.15
CA ASP A 275 3.95 -20.52 6.10
C ASP A 275 3.27 -20.84 4.78
N CYS A 276 3.32 -22.10 4.37
CA CYS A 276 2.77 -22.54 3.10
C CYS A 276 1.66 -23.57 3.30
N ARG A 277 0.50 -23.30 2.69
CA ARG A 277 -0.66 -24.18 2.71
C ARG A 277 -1.07 -24.56 1.29
N THR A 278 -1.71 -25.71 1.16
CA THR A 278 -2.26 -26.18 -0.11
C THR A 278 -3.61 -26.88 0.10
N ALA A 279 -4.46 -26.81 -0.92
CA ALA A 279 -5.72 -27.54 -0.97
C ALA A 279 -5.69 -28.50 -2.17
N THR A 280 -6.08 -29.74 -1.93
CA THR A 280 -6.12 -30.78 -2.97
C THR A 280 -7.42 -31.57 -2.88
N GLY A 281 -7.88 -32.10 -4.01
CA GLY A 281 -9.09 -32.91 -4.07
C GLY A 281 -9.08 -33.87 -5.26
N GLY A 282 -10.06 -34.78 -5.27
CA GLY A 282 -10.26 -35.76 -6.33
C GLY A 282 -11.14 -35.24 -7.47
N ASP A 283 -11.82 -36.17 -8.15
CA ASP A 283 -12.85 -35.83 -9.12
C ASP A 283 -14.04 -35.16 -8.41
N ILE A 284 -14.58 -34.11 -9.05
CA ILE A 284 -15.71 -33.34 -8.53
C ILE A 284 -16.99 -33.89 -9.13
N THR A 285 -17.97 -34.20 -8.29
CA THR A 285 -19.32 -34.57 -8.76
C THR A 285 -20.15 -33.31 -8.94
N PHE A 286 -20.43 -32.93 -10.18
CA PHE A 286 -21.33 -31.83 -10.52
C PHE A 286 -22.76 -32.32 -10.67
N THR A 287 -23.71 -31.62 -10.04
CA THR A 287 -25.13 -31.96 -10.07
C THR A 287 -25.95 -30.74 -10.48
N PHE A 288 -26.69 -30.87 -11.57
CA PHE A 288 -27.60 -29.84 -12.08
C PHE A 288 -29.03 -30.20 -11.75
N THR A 289 -29.77 -29.24 -11.20
CA THR A 289 -31.15 -29.39 -10.76
C THR A 289 -32.02 -28.38 -11.48
N HIS A 290 -33.15 -28.81 -12.00
CA HIS A 290 -34.17 -27.93 -12.56
C HIS A 290 -35.31 -27.77 -11.56
N ASP A 291 -35.83 -26.56 -11.43
CA ASP A 291 -37.08 -26.28 -10.72
C ASP A 291 -38.20 -25.96 -11.71
N ALA A 292 -39.20 -26.83 -11.78
CA ALA A 292 -40.34 -26.69 -12.67
C ALA A 292 -41.29 -25.52 -12.30
N GLU A 293 -41.24 -25.00 -11.06
CA GLU A 293 -42.07 -23.87 -10.65
C GLU A 293 -41.52 -22.53 -11.16
N THR A 294 -40.20 -22.36 -11.07
CA THR A 294 -39.52 -21.13 -11.50
C THR A 294 -38.96 -21.22 -12.92
N GLY A 295 -38.75 -22.43 -13.44
CA GLY A 295 -37.99 -22.71 -14.66
C GLY A 295 -36.49 -22.54 -14.50
N GLU A 296 -36.00 -22.41 -13.27
CA GLU A 296 -34.59 -22.15 -12.97
C GLU A 296 -33.77 -23.45 -12.99
N VAL A 297 -32.57 -23.38 -13.56
CA VAL A 297 -31.58 -24.44 -13.47
C VAL A 297 -30.50 -23.97 -12.51
N THR A 298 -30.19 -24.79 -11.51
CA THR A 298 -29.08 -24.57 -10.59
C THR A 298 -28.04 -25.68 -10.69
N ALA A 299 -26.82 -25.38 -10.29
CA ALA A 299 -25.70 -26.31 -10.23
C ALA A 299 -25.16 -26.40 -8.80
N SER A 300 -24.56 -27.54 -8.48
CA SER A 300 -23.90 -27.78 -7.20
C SER A 300 -22.77 -28.77 -7.41
N ASN A 301 -21.89 -28.87 -6.43
CA ASN A 301 -20.76 -29.79 -6.47
C ASN A 301 -20.61 -30.57 -5.16
N VAL A 302 -19.93 -31.71 -5.23
CA VAL A 302 -19.41 -32.44 -4.08
C VAL A 302 -18.00 -32.95 -4.42
N VAL A 303 -17.02 -32.67 -3.56
CA VAL A 303 -15.65 -33.15 -3.68
C VAL A 303 -14.98 -33.17 -2.32
N ASP A 304 -14.30 -34.26 -1.95
CA ASP A 304 -13.50 -34.29 -0.73
C ASP A 304 -12.24 -33.43 -0.91
N VAL A 305 -12.08 -32.42 -0.05
CA VAL A 305 -10.95 -31.48 -0.07
C VAL A 305 -10.06 -31.71 1.13
N THR A 306 -8.75 -31.83 0.89
CA THR A 306 -7.72 -31.94 1.92
C THR A 306 -6.90 -30.65 1.98
N TYR A 307 -6.89 -30.03 3.15
CA TYR A 307 -6.05 -28.88 3.48
C TYR A 307 -4.80 -29.34 4.23
N ALA A 308 -3.62 -29.03 3.70
CA ALA A 308 -2.36 -29.49 4.27
C ALA A 308 -1.28 -28.40 4.17
N ASP A 309 -0.22 -28.57 4.96
CA ASP A 309 1.01 -27.80 4.75
C ASP A 309 1.64 -28.22 3.43
N CYS A 310 2.33 -27.30 2.78
CA CYS A 310 3.11 -27.63 1.59
C CYS A 310 4.21 -28.63 1.92
N ALA A 311 4.72 -29.32 0.89
CA ALA A 311 5.81 -30.27 1.07
C ALA A 311 7.14 -29.59 1.46
N GLU A 312 7.31 -28.33 1.06
CA GLU A 312 8.50 -27.53 1.34
C GLU A 312 8.35 -26.75 2.65
N ALA A 313 9.48 -26.30 3.20
CA ALA A 313 9.54 -25.72 4.54
C ALA A 313 8.74 -24.42 4.72
N ASP A 314 8.64 -23.60 3.67
CA ASP A 314 7.95 -22.31 3.68
C ASP A 314 7.41 -21.97 2.28
N LEU A 315 6.70 -20.84 2.19
CA LEU A 315 6.08 -20.38 0.96
C LEU A 315 7.11 -20.06 -0.14
N ALA A 316 8.25 -19.45 0.22
CA ALA A 316 9.29 -19.10 -0.74
C ALA A 316 9.91 -20.35 -1.38
N ALA A 317 10.24 -21.36 -0.57
CA ALA A 317 10.77 -22.63 -1.02
C ALA A 317 9.76 -23.36 -1.92
N HIS A 318 8.47 -23.34 -1.54
CA HIS A 318 7.42 -23.96 -2.35
C HIS A 318 7.26 -23.27 -3.71
N ILE A 319 7.21 -21.93 -3.75
CA ILE A 319 7.12 -21.16 -5.01
C ILE A 319 8.34 -21.43 -5.89
N LYS A 320 9.55 -21.51 -5.34
CA LYS A 320 10.75 -21.82 -6.13
C LYS A 320 10.72 -23.24 -6.72
N ALA A 321 10.11 -24.18 -6.01
CA ALA A 321 9.94 -25.55 -6.49
C ALA A 321 8.87 -25.64 -7.59
N THR A 322 7.75 -24.95 -7.42
CA THR A 322 6.61 -24.95 -8.36
C THR A 322 6.86 -24.05 -9.59
N HIS A 323 7.46 -22.88 -9.37
CA HIS A 323 7.71 -21.84 -10.38
C HIS A 323 9.19 -21.41 -10.39
N PRO A 324 10.11 -22.21 -10.97
CA PRO A 324 11.53 -21.86 -11.01
C PRO A 324 11.84 -20.52 -11.69
N THR A 325 10.95 -20.03 -12.56
CA THR A 325 11.07 -18.73 -13.25
C THR A 325 10.81 -17.53 -12.35
N PHE A 326 10.10 -17.72 -11.24
CA PHE A 326 9.76 -16.65 -10.28
C PHE A 326 10.71 -16.62 -9.08
N ALA A 327 11.75 -17.45 -9.07
CA ALA A 327 12.64 -17.63 -7.93
C ALA A 327 13.29 -16.32 -7.44
N ASP A 328 13.70 -15.45 -8.36
CA ASP A 328 14.30 -14.15 -8.00
C ASP A 328 13.23 -13.13 -7.59
N ALA A 329 12.03 -13.19 -8.18
CA ALA A 329 10.94 -12.28 -7.86
C ALA A 329 10.38 -12.55 -6.47
N ILE A 330 10.23 -13.81 -6.07
CA ILE A 330 9.74 -14.15 -4.74
C ILE A 330 10.68 -13.72 -3.62
N ASP A 331 12.00 -13.70 -3.87
CA ASP A 331 13.00 -13.22 -2.92
C ASP A 331 12.90 -11.71 -2.64
N MET A 332 12.18 -10.96 -3.48
CA MET A 332 11.86 -9.56 -3.23
C MET A 332 10.67 -9.38 -2.27
N HIS A 333 9.88 -10.43 -2.04
CA HIS A 333 8.71 -10.42 -1.15
C HIS A 333 8.95 -11.17 0.16
N LEU A 334 9.76 -12.23 0.12
CA LEU A 334 10.10 -13.09 1.25
C LEU A 334 11.63 -13.12 1.41
N VAL A 335 12.16 -12.25 2.26
CA VAL A 335 13.61 -11.94 2.32
C VAL A 335 14.44 -12.92 3.15
N GLY A 336 13.80 -13.95 3.71
CA GLY A 336 14.40 -14.93 4.61
C GLY A 336 14.61 -14.42 6.04
N ASP A 337 14.82 -15.35 6.97
CA ASP A 337 15.05 -15.05 8.39
C ASP A 337 16.22 -14.08 8.59
N GLY A 338 15.96 -12.96 9.28
CA GLY A 338 16.92 -11.87 9.48
C GLY A 338 17.18 -10.98 8.26
N GLY A 339 16.42 -11.16 7.17
CA GLY A 339 16.58 -10.44 5.92
C GLY A 339 16.08 -8.99 5.96
N CYS A 340 15.17 -8.64 6.89
CA CYS A 340 14.57 -7.31 6.93
C CYS A 340 15.58 -6.18 7.10
N ALA A 341 16.66 -6.38 7.86
CA ALA A 341 17.67 -5.34 8.06
C ALA A 341 18.40 -4.97 6.76
N ALA A 342 18.70 -5.98 5.93
CA ALA A 342 19.34 -5.78 4.63
C ALA A 342 18.36 -5.15 3.63
N ASP A 343 17.12 -5.68 3.53
CA ASP A 343 16.07 -5.10 2.69
C ASP A 343 15.81 -3.63 3.03
N LEU A 344 15.62 -3.30 4.32
CA LEU A 344 15.39 -1.91 4.72
C LEU A 344 16.57 -1.00 4.40
N THR A 345 17.80 -1.48 4.58
CA THR A 345 19.00 -0.70 4.25
C THR A 345 19.05 -0.41 2.76
N THR A 346 18.80 -1.43 1.92
CA THR A 346 18.71 -1.27 0.48
C THR A 346 17.52 -0.39 0.13
N TYR A 347 16.29 -0.68 0.50
CA TYR A 347 15.13 0.14 0.16
C TYR A 347 15.30 1.62 0.52
N LEU A 348 15.75 1.92 1.75
CA LEU A 348 15.89 3.30 2.19
C LEU A 348 17.06 4.01 1.51
N ASN A 349 18.24 3.41 1.44
CA ASN A 349 19.42 4.08 0.86
C ASN A 349 19.47 3.98 -0.67
N ASP A 350 19.06 2.83 -1.19
CA ASP A 350 18.86 2.30 -2.57
C ASP A 350 17.88 3.06 -3.47
N GLU A 351 16.69 3.27 -2.90
CA GLU A 351 15.49 3.51 -3.68
C GLU A 351 14.77 4.78 -3.23
N GLN A 352 14.63 4.98 -1.92
CA GLN A 352 13.85 6.10 -1.37
C GLN A 352 14.70 7.36 -1.16
N PHE A 353 15.87 7.21 -0.52
CA PHE A 353 16.75 8.33 -0.18
C PHE A 353 17.99 8.42 -1.07
N LEU A 354 18.10 7.59 -2.12
CA LEU A 354 19.26 7.61 -2.99
C LEU A 354 19.32 8.87 -3.84
N VAL A 355 20.27 9.72 -3.49
CA VAL A 355 20.76 10.75 -4.39
C VAL A 355 21.81 10.10 -5.30
N ALA A 356 21.39 9.65 -6.49
CA ALA A 356 22.32 9.07 -7.46
C ALA A 356 23.33 10.12 -7.98
N GLY A 357 24.61 9.96 -7.63
CA GLY A 357 25.74 10.70 -8.21
C GLY A 357 26.17 11.95 -7.44
N THR A 358 27.46 12.30 -7.56
CA THR A 358 28.00 13.55 -7.03
C THR A 358 27.59 14.72 -7.93
N HIS A 359 26.74 15.60 -7.44
CA HIS A 359 26.39 16.82 -8.15
C HIS A 359 27.38 17.95 -7.78
N ALA A 360 27.88 18.70 -8.77
CA ALA A 360 28.92 19.72 -8.54
C ALA A 360 28.54 20.79 -7.49
N THR A 361 27.25 21.05 -7.34
CA THR A 361 26.69 22.07 -6.43
C THR A 361 25.55 21.57 -5.52
N LYS A 362 25.28 20.25 -5.47
CA LYS A 362 24.22 19.67 -4.61
C LYS A 362 24.75 18.41 -3.92
N TYR A 363 24.11 18.01 -2.84
CA TYR A 363 24.35 16.76 -2.12
C TYR A 363 25.77 16.63 -1.58
N LYS A 364 26.40 17.77 -1.26
CA LYS A 364 27.73 17.80 -0.66
C LYS A 364 27.64 17.41 0.82
N SER A 365 28.54 16.55 1.27
CA SER A 365 28.74 16.35 2.71
C SER A 365 29.26 17.65 3.31
N ILE A 366 28.69 18.06 4.44
CA ILE A 366 29.10 19.23 5.22
C ILE A 366 29.15 18.78 6.66
N THR A 367 30.35 18.76 7.23
CA THR A 367 30.60 18.21 8.56
C THR A 367 31.35 19.20 9.44
N GLU A 368 31.44 18.91 10.74
CA GLU A 368 32.29 19.68 11.65
C GLU A 368 33.77 19.61 11.27
N ALA A 369 34.22 18.52 10.62
CA ALA A 369 35.58 18.40 10.10
C ALA A 369 35.85 19.40 8.96
N ASP A 370 34.81 19.85 8.25
CA ASP A 370 34.88 20.91 7.24
C ASP A 370 34.77 22.32 7.84
N GLY A 371 34.72 22.43 9.17
CA GLY A 371 34.58 23.70 9.90
C GLY A 371 33.14 24.20 10.03
N TRP A 372 32.13 23.33 9.90
CA TRP A 372 30.72 23.73 9.93
C TRP A 372 29.91 22.96 10.97
N LYS A 373 29.34 23.67 11.93
CA LYS A 373 28.39 23.10 12.89
C LYS A 373 26.99 23.10 12.31
N PHE A 374 26.36 21.92 12.22
CA PHE A 374 24.98 21.81 11.76
C PHE A 374 23.99 22.24 12.86
N VAL A 375 23.05 23.13 12.53
CA VAL A 375 22.14 23.78 13.50
C VAL A 375 20.68 23.35 13.33
N ALA A 376 20.18 23.38 12.09
CA ALA A 376 18.80 23.00 11.78
C ALA A 376 18.66 22.69 10.28
N GLY A 377 17.73 21.83 9.90
CA GLY A 377 17.46 21.53 8.50
C GLY A 377 16.24 20.64 8.27
N GLU A 378 15.87 20.49 7.00
CA GLU A 378 14.70 19.75 6.52
C GLU A 378 15.08 18.82 5.36
N GLY A 379 14.24 17.80 5.14
CA GLY A 379 14.39 16.84 4.05
C GLY A 379 15.61 15.96 4.26
N ILE A 380 16.42 15.75 3.22
CA ILE A 380 17.65 14.93 3.33
C ILE A 380 18.71 15.53 4.26
N ARG A 381 18.55 16.80 4.68
CA ARG A 381 19.36 17.45 5.70
C ARG A 381 18.52 17.69 6.95
N PHE A 382 17.84 16.66 7.45
CA PHE A 382 16.97 16.81 8.61
C PHE A 382 17.76 16.96 9.91
N LEU A 383 17.54 18.07 10.61
CA LEU A 383 17.90 18.26 12.01
C LEU A 383 16.86 19.21 12.62
N PRO A 384 15.95 18.72 13.48
CA PRO A 384 14.94 19.58 14.05
C PRO A 384 15.59 20.57 15.01
N PRO A 385 15.17 21.85 15.02
CA PRO A 385 15.60 22.77 16.07
C PRO A 385 15.11 22.27 17.44
N LYS A 386 15.76 22.71 18.51
CA LYS A 386 15.29 22.37 19.86
C LYS A 386 13.85 22.84 20.04
N ILE A 387 13.05 22.01 20.70
CA ILE A 387 11.65 22.30 21.02
C ILE A 387 11.55 23.59 21.86
N ASP A 388 12.54 23.83 22.72
CA ASP A 388 12.65 25.06 23.51
C ASP A 388 13.32 26.18 22.69
N ALA A 389 12.55 27.21 22.37
CA ALA A 389 12.98 28.32 21.51
C ALA A 389 14.12 29.15 22.13
N GLU A 390 14.08 29.37 23.45
CA GLU A 390 15.11 30.15 24.15
C GLU A 390 16.46 29.42 24.13
N ALA A 391 16.47 28.11 24.40
CA ALA A 391 17.65 27.28 24.31
C ALA A 391 18.18 27.17 22.88
N ALA A 392 17.29 27.01 21.88
CA ALA A 392 17.67 26.98 20.48
C ALA A 392 18.37 28.29 20.05
N ASP A 393 17.79 29.44 20.41
CA ASP A 393 18.32 30.75 20.06
C ASP A 393 19.64 31.05 20.79
N ALA A 394 19.73 30.69 22.08
CA ALA A 394 20.95 30.85 22.86
C ALA A 394 22.14 30.08 22.27
N GLU A 395 21.92 28.83 21.85
CA GLU A 395 22.95 28.02 21.21
C GLU A 395 23.35 28.57 19.84
N PHE A 396 22.36 28.98 19.03
CA PHE A 396 22.62 29.56 17.73
C PHE A 396 23.45 30.86 17.85
N ARG A 397 23.11 31.74 18.79
CA ARG A 397 23.88 32.96 19.09
C ARG A 397 25.27 32.65 19.62
N ALA A 398 25.42 31.62 20.45
CA ALA A 398 26.73 31.23 20.97
C ALA A 398 27.67 30.81 19.83
N LEU A 399 27.15 30.07 18.83
CA LEU A 399 27.92 29.69 17.64
C LEU A 399 28.33 30.92 16.81
N ILE A 400 27.42 31.86 16.58
CA ILE A 400 27.72 33.09 15.81
C ILE A 400 28.79 33.93 16.52
N ASN A 401 28.78 33.96 17.86
CA ASN A 401 29.73 34.73 18.68
C ASN A 401 30.94 33.91 19.15
N ALA A 402 31.23 32.75 18.52
CA ALA A 402 32.31 31.86 18.96
C ALA A 402 33.73 32.39 18.70
N GLY A 403 33.88 33.58 18.11
CA GLY A 403 35.17 34.24 17.91
C GLY A 403 35.86 33.86 16.60
N CYS A 404 35.11 33.78 15.50
CA CYS A 404 35.71 33.61 14.17
C CYS A 404 36.48 34.87 13.75
N LYS A 405 37.43 34.68 12.81
CA LYS A 405 38.32 35.74 12.36
C LYS A 405 38.38 35.82 10.84
N ASP A 406 38.54 37.03 10.32
CA ASP A 406 38.85 37.30 8.92
C ASP A 406 40.36 37.18 8.63
N ASP A 407 40.72 37.28 7.35
CA ASP A 407 42.11 37.40 6.92
C ASP A 407 42.80 38.58 7.62
N GLY A 408 43.93 38.31 8.29
CA GLY A 408 44.64 39.31 9.08
C GLY A 408 44.27 39.33 10.57
N ASP A 409 43.60 38.29 11.08
CA ASP A 409 43.34 38.06 12.50
C ASP A 409 42.35 39.07 13.13
N VAL A 410 41.42 39.58 12.32
CA VAL A 410 40.39 40.54 12.74
C VAL A 410 39.15 39.78 13.23
N ASP A 411 38.72 40.06 14.46
CA ASP A 411 37.52 39.43 15.04
C ASP A 411 36.25 39.80 14.27
N ARG A 412 35.42 38.78 13.99
CA ARG A 412 34.11 38.93 13.37
C ARG A 412 33.12 37.88 13.88
N PRO A 413 31.81 38.08 13.67
CA PRO A 413 30.84 37.01 13.83
C PRO A 413 31.18 35.83 12.90
N CYS A 414 30.96 34.61 13.39
CA CYS A 414 31.03 33.39 12.58
C CYS A 414 29.95 33.42 11.49
N LEU A 415 30.28 32.94 10.29
CA LEU A 415 29.36 32.96 9.16
C LEU A 415 28.24 31.92 9.36
N ILE A 416 27.04 32.27 8.92
CA ILE A 416 25.93 31.31 8.81
C ILE A 416 25.86 30.86 7.35
N ARG A 417 25.92 29.56 7.11
CA ARG A 417 25.82 28.96 5.79
C ARG A 417 24.49 28.26 5.64
N ARG A 418 23.78 28.52 4.55
CA ARG A 418 22.64 27.72 4.12
C ARG A 418 23.04 26.91 2.91
N PHE A 419 22.92 25.60 3.03
CA PHE A 419 23.09 24.68 1.90
C PHE A 419 21.75 24.05 1.52
N CYS A 420 21.38 24.08 0.26
CA CYS A 420 20.07 23.69 -0.23
C CYS A 420 20.19 22.79 -1.47
N ASP A 421 19.91 21.50 -1.30
CA ASP A 421 20.03 20.50 -2.35
C ASP A 421 18.87 20.56 -3.36
N SER A 422 17.68 20.98 -2.91
CA SER A 422 16.50 21.06 -3.76
C SER A 422 16.33 22.41 -4.48
N CYS A 423 17.08 23.44 -4.08
CA CYS A 423 16.96 24.77 -4.67
C CYS A 423 17.22 24.74 -6.19
N SER A 424 16.31 25.35 -6.94
CA SER A 424 16.36 25.32 -8.41
C SER A 424 17.41 26.30 -8.94
N SER A 425 17.57 27.47 -8.32
CA SER A 425 18.59 28.46 -8.66
C SER A 425 19.96 28.05 -8.11
N GLU A 426 20.98 28.08 -8.96
CA GLU A 426 22.35 27.72 -8.58
C GLU A 426 22.91 28.62 -7.47
N THR A 427 22.61 29.92 -7.52
CA THR A 427 23.09 30.87 -6.51
C THR A 427 22.50 30.61 -5.12
N HIS A 428 21.40 29.85 -5.04
CA HIS A 428 20.69 29.57 -3.78
C HIS A 428 21.03 28.24 -3.14
N ARG A 429 21.89 27.45 -3.79
CA ARG A 429 22.31 26.13 -3.29
C ARG A 429 23.32 26.23 -2.16
N ASP A 430 24.10 27.30 -2.13
CA ASP A 430 25.10 27.57 -1.10
C ASP A 430 25.19 29.07 -0.85
N ILE A 431 24.71 29.53 0.30
CA ILE A 431 24.61 30.95 0.66
C ILE A 431 25.33 31.17 1.98
N TYR A 432 26.17 32.21 2.03
CA TYR A 432 26.90 32.62 3.23
C TYR A 432 26.34 33.96 3.71
N TYR A 433 25.85 33.99 4.95
CA TYR A 433 25.35 35.17 5.65
C TYR A 433 26.44 35.69 6.59
N LYS A 434 26.81 36.96 6.41
CA LYS A 434 27.75 37.70 7.27
C LYS A 434 26.99 38.75 8.07
N ARG A 435 27.06 38.69 9.39
CA ARG A 435 26.43 39.68 10.28
C ARG A 435 27.30 40.93 10.40
N LEU A 436 26.70 42.12 10.28
CA LEU A 436 27.40 43.42 10.38
C LEU A 436 27.08 44.18 11.66
N THR A 437 25.88 44.03 12.20
CA THR A 437 25.43 44.75 13.41
C THR A 437 25.20 43.78 14.58
N PRO A 438 25.15 44.24 15.84
CA PRO A 438 24.78 43.39 16.97
C PRO A 438 23.43 42.69 16.74
N ILE A 439 23.29 41.46 17.23
CA ILE A 439 22.03 40.71 17.16
C ILE A 439 21.11 41.22 18.28
N PRO A 440 19.88 41.69 17.98
CA PRO A 440 18.92 42.14 19.02
C PRO A 440 18.59 41.02 20.01
N GLU A 441 18.24 41.39 21.25
CA GLU A 441 17.91 40.44 22.33
C GLU A 441 16.80 39.45 21.94
N PHE A 442 16.83 38.25 22.52
CA PHE A 442 15.79 37.25 22.30
C PHE A 442 14.42 37.73 22.82
N GLY A 443 13.36 37.44 22.08
CA GLY A 443 11.98 37.67 22.48
C GLY A 443 11.09 38.17 21.34
N GLU A 444 9.84 38.45 21.67
CA GLU A 444 8.79 38.90 20.74
C GLU A 444 8.41 40.38 20.95
N ALA A 445 8.97 41.05 21.96
CA ALA A 445 8.67 42.46 22.23
C ALA A 445 9.33 43.39 21.18
N GLU A 446 8.91 44.65 21.16
CA GLU A 446 9.50 45.66 20.28
C GLU A 446 11.01 45.77 20.51
N GLY A 447 11.79 45.59 19.43
CA GLY A 447 13.25 45.60 19.47
C GLY A 447 13.90 44.25 19.82
N GLN A 448 13.12 43.19 20.06
CA GLN A 448 13.60 41.83 20.28
C GLN A 448 13.38 40.95 19.04
N VAL A 449 14.13 39.86 18.94
CA VAL A 449 13.98 38.89 17.86
C VAL A 449 14.35 37.48 18.28
N TYR A 450 13.53 36.50 17.91
CA TYR A 450 13.96 35.11 17.85
C TYR A 450 14.80 34.92 16.58
N PHE A 451 16.13 34.92 16.73
CA PHE A 451 17.04 35.04 15.60
C PHE A 451 17.07 33.78 14.74
N LEU A 452 17.00 32.58 15.33
CA LEU A 452 16.91 31.34 14.55
C LEU A 452 15.62 31.29 13.72
N ASP A 453 14.49 31.73 14.26
CA ASP A 453 13.21 31.71 13.53
C ASP A 453 13.17 32.66 12.33
N LEU A 454 13.97 33.73 12.32
CA LEU A 454 14.17 34.53 11.11
C LEU A 454 14.60 33.62 9.94
N PHE A 455 15.54 32.71 10.18
CA PHE A 455 16.04 31.80 9.16
C PHE A 455 15.05 30.69 8.81
N LEU A 456 14.36 30.15 9.83
CA LEU A 456 13.48 29.00 9.65
C LEU A 456 12.14 29.38 9.03
N ASN A 457 11.43 30.39 9.56
CA ASN A 457 10.04 30.64 9.20
C ASN A 457 9.66 32.10 8.94
N ASN A 458 10.38 33.09 9.48
CA ASN A 458 9.89 34.47 9.46
C ASN A 458 10.98 35.47 9.07
N TRP A 459 11.36 35.50 7.79
CA TRP A 459 12.38 36.40 7.27
C TRP A 459 11.91 37.86 7.22
N ASN A 460 12.03 38.53 8.37
CA ASN A 460 11.56 39.88 8.61
C ASN A 460 12.71 40.89 8.55
N SER A 461 12.41 42.14 8.19
CA SER A 461 13.42 43.22 8.13
C SER A 461 13.66 43.88 9.49
N GLN A 462 12.66 43.82 10.37
CA GLN A 462 12.69 44.43 11.70
C GLN A 462 13.00 43.36 12.75
N PRO A 463 13.64 43.71 13.88
CA PRO A 463 14.10 45.07 14.23
C PRO A 463 15.48 45.46 13.64
N ALA A 464 16.29 44.50 13.18
CA ALA A 464 17.62 44.78 12.62
C ALA A 464 18.07 43.66 11.66
N ASN A 465 17.39 43.51 10.52
CA ASN A 465 17.71 42.50 9.52
C ASN A 465 17.52 43.05 8.09
N VAL A 466 18.29 44.08 7.74
CA VAL A 466 18.31 44.68 6.40
C VAL A 466 19.62 44.38 5.68
N LEU A 467 19.54 43.79 4.49
CA LEU A 467 20.67 43.49 3.59
C LEU A 467 21.52 44.74 3.32
N ASN A 468 22.83 44.57 3.38
CA ASN A 468 23.88 45.58 3.26
C ASN A 468 23.76 46.71 4.31
N THR A 469 23.04 46.47 5.41
CA THR A 469 22.97 47.35 6.59
C THR A 469 23.28 46.54 7.85
N ASP A 470 22.53 45.48 8.10
CA ASP A 470 22.68 44.59 9.25
C ASP A 470 23.40 43.28 8.91
N PHE A 471 23.36 42.89 7.64
CA PHE A 471 24.02 41.68 7.15
C PHE A 471 24.34 41.77 5.65
N GLU A 472 25.23 40.91 5.18
CA GLU A 472 25.56 40.71 3.77
C GLU A 472 25.36 39.23 3.40
N LEU A 473 25.06 38.97 2.13
CA LEU A 473 24.95 37.61 1.58
C LEU A 473 25.96 37.40 0.46
N TYR A 474 26.52 36.21 0.39
CA TYR A 474 27.50 35.83 -0.61
C TYR A 474 27.24 34.43 -1.16
N SER A 475 27.66 34.21 -2.40
CA SER A 475 27.57 32.90 -3.06
C SER A 475 28.81 32.02 -2.83
N THR A 476 29.87 32.57 -2.24
CA THR A 476 31.12 31.85 -1.93
C THR A 476 31.62 32.24 -0.54
N TYR A 477 32.38 31.35 0.10
CA TYR A 477 32.99 31.60 1.40
C TYR A 477 34.06 32.69 1.27
N GLU A 478 34.89 32.63 0.24
CA GLU A 478 35.99 33.56 -0.01
C GLU A 478 35.49 35.00 -0.17
N ASP A 479 34.38 35.19 -0.89
CA ASP A 479 33.73 36.50 -1.03
C ASP A 479 33.18 37.01 0.31
N ALA A 480 32.65 36.14 1.16
CA ALA A 480 32.16 36.51 2.49
C ALA A 480 33.29 36.94 3.42
N ILE A 481 34.45 36.29 3.36
CA ILE A 481 35.65 36.70 4.10
C ILE A 481 36.17 38.03 3.57
N ALA A 482 36.35 38.15 2.25
CA ALA A 482 36.91 39.35 1.62
C ALA A 482 35.94 40.56 1.60
N GLY A 483 34.64 40.33 1.80
CA GLY A 483 33.61 41.35 1.66
C GLY A 483 33.38 41.79 0.20
N THR A 484 33.57 40.89 -0.76
CA THR A 484 33.47 41.17 -2.21
C THR A 484 32.28 40.46 -2.85
N ASN A 485 31.75 40.97 -3.96
CA ASN A 485 30.65 40.33 -4.71
C ASN A 485 29.37 40.00 -3.90
N GLY A 486 29.04 40.82 -2.90
CA GLY A 486 27.85 40.66 -2.08
C GLY A 486 26.54 40.83 -2.86
N TRP A 487 25.49 40.15 -2.40
CA TRP A 487 24.16 40.22 -3.01
C TRP A 487 23.55 41.61 -2.86
N LYS A 488 22.75 42.03 -3.84
CA LYS A 488 22.24 43.41 -3.94
C LYS A 488 20.75 43.54 -3.67
N LYS A 489 19.99 42.45 -3.70
CA LYS A 489 18.53 42.48 -3.64
C LYS A 489 17.99 41.50 -2.60
N CYS A 490 16.99 41.97 -1.86
CA CYS A 490 16.30 41.24 -0.82
C CYS A 490 14.90 41.81 -0.62
N ASN A 491 13.97 40.98 -0.18
CA ASN A 491 12.68 41.38 0.40
C ASN A 491 12.40 40.59 1.69
N TYR A 492 11.40 41.05 2.46
CA TYR A 492 11.16 40.60 3.84
C TYR A 492 9.68 40.72 4.20
N ASN A 493 9.29 40.20 5.36
CA ASN A 493 7.97 40.39 5.97
C ASN A 493 6.86 39.63 5.24
N ASP A 494 6.96 38.30 5.19
CA ASP A 494 5.91 37.39 4.74
C ASP A 494 5.79 36.27 5.75
N ALA A 495 4.60 36.13 6.31
CA ALA A 495 4.37 35.25 7.45
C ALA A 495 4.57 33.79 7.03
N GLY A 496 5.39 33.07 7.80
CA GLY A 496 5.73 31.69 7.51
C GLY A 496 6.58 31.51 6.25
N VAL A 497 7.31 32.54 5.82
CA VAL A 497 8.38 32.43 4.82
C VAL A 497 9.73 32.77 5.47
N GLY A 498 10.62 31.77 5.57
CA GLY A 498 11.97 31.89 6.10
C GLY A 498 12.99 32.35 5.06
N PHE A 499 14.25 32.08 5.36
CA PHE A 499 15.38 32.58 4.58
C PHE A 499 15.45 31.98 3.14
N PRO A 500 15.92 32.73 2.12
CA PRO A 500 16.12 34.18 2.10
C PRO A 500 14.93 34.91 1.47
N ARG A 501 13.68 34.42 1.60
CA ARG A 501 12.52 34.86 0.81
C ARG A 501 12.85 34.94 -0.70
N ASP A 502 12.97 36.14 -1.27
CA ASP A 502 13.30 36.36 -2.68
C ASP A 502 14.62 37.14 -2.85
N CYS A 503 15.57 37.05 -1.92
CA CYS A 503 16.87 37.70 -2.10
C CYS A 503 17.66 37.12 -3.28
N GLY A 504 18.60 37.89 -3.84
CA GLY A 504 19.44 37.42 -4.94
C GLY A 504 20.63 38.34 -5.23
N PRO A 505 21.64 37.84 -5.97
CA PRO A 505 22.87 38.58 -6.24
C PRO A 505 22.65 39.94 -6.92
N GLU A 506 21.82 39.96 -7.97
CA GLU A 506 21.55 41.16 -8.78
C GLU A 506 20.07 41.57 -8.78
N TRP A 507 19.17 40.59 -8.68
CA TRP A 507 17.70 40.74 -8.76
C TRP A 507 17.05 39.87 -7.70
N ASN A 508 15.77 40.12 -7.39
CA ASN A 508 15.02 39.21 -6.53
C ASN A 508 14.80 37.88 -7.26
N ILE A 509 15.06 36.74 -6.60
CA ILE A 509 14.85 35.40 -7.16
C ILE A 509 13.87 34.65 -6.27
N GLY A 510 12.65 34.44 -6.79
CA GLY A 510 11.58 33.84 -6.03
C GLY A 510 11.65 32.33 -5.88
N SER A 511 10.82 31.82 -4.95
CA SER A 511 10.60 30.39 -4.70
C SER A 511 11.85 29.61 -4.26
N GLN A 512 12.88 30.30 -3.74
CA GLN A 512 14.10 29.68 -3.21
C GLN A 512 14.16 29.65 -1.67
N TRP A 513 13.09 30.10 -1.01
CA TRP A 513 12.97 30.16 0.44
C TRP A 513 12.57 28.83 1.07
N ASN A 514 12.83 28.67 2.36
CA ASN A 514 12.35 27.56 3.20
C ASN A 514 11.30 28.00 4.22
N SER A 515 10.52 27.05 4.73
CA SER A 515 9.63 27.22 5.88
C SER A 515 9.31 25.86 6.50
N TYR A 516 9.23 25.80 7.82
CA TYR A 516 8.95 24.59 8.59
C TYR A 516 7.47 24.50 9.00
N ILE A 517 6.69 25.51 8.63
CA ILE A 517 5.26 25.62 8.96
C ILE A 517 4.38 25.77 7.72
N ARG A 518 4.98 25.86 6.53
CA ARG A 518 4.28 26.14 5.29
C ARG A 518 5.04 25.62 4.06
N ASP A 519 4.29 25.08 3.12
CA ASP A 519 4.82 24.66 1.82
C ASP A 519 4.65 25.74 0.72
N GLY A 520 5.37 25.57 -0.38
CA GLY A 520 5.15 26.36 -1.61
C GLY A 520 6.41 26.85 -2.33
N ALA A 521 7.60 26.48 -1.87
CA ALA A 521 8.88 26.83 -2.50
C ALA A 521 9.72 25.59 -2.84
N SER A 522 10.93 25.81 -3.36
CA SER A 522 11.83 24.75 -3.83
C SER A 522 12.84 24.28 -2.79
N ALA A 523 12.91 24.89 -1.59
CA ALA A 523 13.95 24.59 -0.61
C ALA A 523 13.57 23.49 0.40
N ASN A 524 12.95 22.40 -0.06
CA ASN A 524 12.48 21.30 0.80
C ASN A 524 13.63 20.42 1.36
N ASN A 525 14.83 20.52 0.77
CA ASN A 525 16.03 19.83 1.21
C ASN A 525 17.13 20.86 1.50
N HIS A 526 17.19 21.35 2.73
CA HIS A 526 18.12 22.42 3.11
C HIS A 526 18.63 22.24 4.54
N GLY A 527 19.80 22.80 4.81
CA GLY A 527 20.36 22.86 6.16
C GLY A 527 21.06 24.19 6.43
N PHE A 528 21.00 24.63 7.68
CA PHE A 528 21.70 25.77 8.23
C PHE A 528 22.88 25.32 9.09
N TYR A 529 24.02 25.93 8.83
CA TYR A 529 25.28 25.64 9.48
C TYR A 529 25.90 26.93 10.00
N VAL A 530 26.68 26.85 11.06
CA VAL A 530 27.50 27.97 11.55
C VAL A 530 28.96 27.57 11.48
N GLU A 531 29.78 28.49 10.98
CA GLU A 531 31.23 28.33 10.93
C GLU A 531 31.81 28.12 12.33
N LEU A 532 32.73 27.17 12.43
CA LEU A 532 33.52 26.93 13.63
C LEU A 532 34.81 27.75 13.57
N PRO A 533 35.25 28.36 14.70
CA PRO A 533 36.55 29.01 14.77
C PRO A 533 37.67 28.05 14.37
N SER A 534 38.68 28.55 13.66
CA SER A 534 39.86 27.75 13.34
C SER A 534 40.50 27.26 14.65
N THR A 535 40.71 25.96 14.74
CA THR A 535 41.45 25.36 15.87
C THR A 535 42.91 25.75 15.74
N ALA A 536 43.44 26.45 16.76
CA ALA A 536 44.85 26.83 16.84
C ALA A 536 45.77 25.61 17.04
#